data_AF-A0A950BFY0-F1
#
_entry.id   AF-A0A950BFY0-F1
#
_cell.length_a   1.000
_cell.length_b   1.000
_cell.length_c   1.000
_cell.angle_alpha   90.00
_cell.angle_beta   90.00
_cell.angle_gamma   90.00
#
_symmetry.space_group_name_H-M   'P 1'
#
loop_
_entity.id
_entity.type
_entity.pdbx_description
1 polymer ?
#
loop_
_entity_poly.entity_id
_entity_poly.type
_entity_poly.pdbx_seq_one_letter_code
_entity_poly.pdbx_strand_id
1 'polypeptide(L)'
;MELMENQWHSSSTISSSGDLSSVVDRVLIIAYRKKKKESQRRFWARFGVTQSRGSRFESGAEIPPPVSILLGLYFNKTISDGDLGRAERVLRRPDAPMVLSPGQ
;
A
#
# COMPACT_ATOMS: atom_id res chain seq x y z
N MET A 1 -11.75 18.07 -38.09
CA MET A 1 -10.51 18.10 -37.29
C MET A 1 -10.70 19.20 -36.27
N GLU A 2 -11.24 18.87 -35.12
CA GLU A 2 -11.36 19.80 -34.00
C GLU A 2 -10.81 19.07 -32.78
N LEU A 3 -9.77 19.68 -32.22
CA LEU A 3 -8.87 19.13 -31.23
C LEU A 3 -9.47 19.28 -29.84
N MET A 4 -9.34 18.21 -29.07
CA MET A 4 -9.23 18.15 -27.60
C MET A 4 -9.51 19.46 -26.82
N GLU A 5 -10.63 19.47 -26.10
CA GLU A 5 -10.72 20.22 -24.85
C GLU A 5 -10.90 19.23 -23.70
N ASN A 6 -9.79 18.95 -23.03
CA ASN A 6 -9.71 18.16 -21.82
C ASN A 6 -10.37 18.93 -20.67
N GLN A 7 -11.68 18.78 -20.52
CA GLN A 7 -12.41 19.40 -19.43
C GLN A 7 -12.34 18.52 -18.17
N TRP A 8 -11.21 18.62 -17.46
CA TRP A 8 -11.11 18.17 -16.07
C TRP A 8 -11.98 19.08 -15.20
N HIS A 9 -13.28 18.81 -15.16
CA HIS A 9 -14.16 19.37 -14.14
C HIS A 9 -13.74 18.81 -12.77
N SER A 10 -13.01 19.63 -12.01
CA SER A 10 -12.82 19.43 -10.58
C SER A 10 -14.14 19.68 -9.85
N SER A 11 -15.02 18.68 -9.83
CA SER A 11 -16.13 18.65 -8.88
C SER A 11 -15.60 18.29 -7.49
N SER A 12 -15.24 19.34 -6.76
CA SER A 12 -15.10 19.30 -5.31
C SER A 12 -16.48 19.16 -4.66
N THR A 13 -16.95 17.92 -4.45
CA THR A 13 -17.90 17.52 -3.39
C THR A 13 -18.21 16.02 -3.50
N ILE A 14 -17.34 15.17 -2.95
CA ILE A 14 -17.76 13.86 -2.41
C ILE A 14 -17.21 13.78 -0.99
N SER A 15 -17.93 14.44 -0.09
CA SER A 15 -17.90 14.14 1.34
C SER A 15 -18.61 12.80 1.57
N SER A 16 -17.88 11.70 1.37
CA SER A 16 -18.21 10.37 1.89
C SER A 16 -16.93 9.57 2.19
N SER A 17 -15.90 10.23 2.72
CA SER A 17 -14.63 9.62 3.13
C SER A 17 -14.68 9.09 4.57
N GLY A 18 -15.81 8.50 4.97
CA GLY A 18 -15.95 7.76 6.21
C GLY A 18 -16.12 6.28 5.88
N ASP A 19 -15.28 5.44 6.47
CA ASP A 19 -15.42 3.96 6.52
C ASP A 19 -14.63 3.09 5.52
N LEU A 20 -13.50 3.58 4.98
CA LEU A 20 -12.39 2.69 4.54
C LEU A 20 -11.17 2.79 5.45
N SER A 21 -11.16 3.76 6.37
CA SER A 21 -10.12 3.95 7.40
C SER A 21 -10.16 2.89 8.50
N SER A 22 -11.18 2.03 8.55
CA SER A 22 -11.50 1.20 9.72
C SER A 22 -10.92 -0.23 9.68
N VAL A 23 -10.37 -0.71 8.55
CA VAL A 23 -9.91 -2.12 8.50
C VAL A 23 -8.63 -2.34 9.30
N VAL A 24 -7.73 -1.36 9.35
CA VAL A 24 -6.50 -1.42 10.16
C VAL A 24 -6.14 -0.04 10.70
N ASP A 25 -6.39 0.18 11.98
CA ASP A 25 -6.00 1.43 12.66
C ASP A 25 -4.46 1.54 12.78
N ARG A 26 -3.93 2.75 12.63
CA ARG A 26 -2.56 3.16 12.99
C ARG A 26 -2.09 2.55 14.32
N VAL A 27 -2.94 2.51 15.34
CA VAL A 27 -2.57 1.92 16.65
C VAL A 27 -2.18 0.45 16.50
N LEU A 28 -2.96 -0.33 15.74
CA LEU A 28 -2.70 -1.73 15.45
C LEU A 28 -1.41 -1.90 14.63
N ILE A 29 -1.20 -1.04 13.61
CA ILE A 29 0.01 -1.05 12.78
C ILE A 29 1.27 -0.86 13.63
N ILE A 30 1.28 0.16 14.49
CA ILE A 30 2.42 0.48 15.35
C ILE A 30 2.67 -0.65 16.36
N ALA A 31 1.60 -1.15 17.00
CA ALA A 31 1.69 -2.23 17.98
C ALA A 31 2.26 -3.51 17.35
N TYR A 32 1.77 -3.87 16.16
CA TYR A 32 2.26 -5.03 15.42
C TYR A 32 3.74 -4.90 15.05
N ARG A 33 4.15 -3.77 14.48
CA ARG A 33 5.56 -3.52 14.13
C ARG A 33 6.47 -3.62 15.35
N LYS A 34 6.08 -2.98 16.46
CA LYS A 34 6.82 -3.03 17.72
C LYS A 34 6.90 -4.44 18.29
N LYS A 35 5.81 -5.22 18.25
CA LYS A 35 5.77 -6.63 18.65
C LYS A 35 6.73 -7.48 17.83
N LYS A 36 6.87 -7.20 16.53
CA LYS A 36 7.84 -7.85 15.63
C LYS A 36 9.28 -7.34 15.79
N LYS A 37 9.50 -6.31 16.62
CA LYS A 37 10.80 -5.64 16.84
C LYS A 37 11.43 -5.11 15.54
N GLU A 38 10.60 -4.56 14.65
CA GLU A 38 11.06 -4.06 13.37
C GLU A 38 11.22 -2.54 13.36
N SER A 39 12.23 -2.05 12.67
CA SER A 39 12.35 -0.63 12.37
C SER A 39 11.26 -0.19 11.40
N GLN A 40 10.93 1.11 11.40
CA GLN A 40 10.00 1.69 10.42
C GLN A 40 10.45 1.38 8.99
N ARG A 41 11.74 1.56 8.69
CA ARG A 41 12.31 1.22 7.37
C ARG A 41 11.97 -0.20 6.96
N ARG A 42 12.22 -1.19 7.84
CA ARG A 42 12.00 -2.61 7.53
C ARG A 42 10.53 -2.93 7.32
N PHE A 43 9.66 -2.41 8.20
CA PHE A 43 8.24 -2.68 8.13
C PHE A 43 7.59 -2.04 6.89
N TRP A 44 7.83 -0.75 6.67
CA TRP A 44 7.19 0.01 5.60
C TRP A 44 7.72 -0.32 4.20
N ALA A 45 8.97 -0.78 4.09
CA ALA A 45 9.54 -1.21 2.81
C ALA A 45 8.72 -2.32 2.13
N ARG A 46 8.06 -3.20 2.89
CA ARG A 46 7.17 -4.25 2.36
C ARG A 46 6.06 -3.71 1.47
N PHE A 47 5.60 -2.50 1.78
CA PHE A 47 4.48 -1.84 1.12
C PHE A 47 4.95 -0.76 0.14
N GLY A 48 6.25 -0.78 -0.24
CA GLY A 48 6.84 0.24 -1.10
C GLY A 48 6.96 1.62 -0.44
N VAL A 49 6.88 1.70 0.89
CA VAL A 49 6.89 2.96 1.64
C VAL A 49 8.28 3.22 2.22
N THR A 50 8.80 4.44 2.00
CA THR A 50 10.08 4.86 2.58
C THR A 50 9.98 5.06 4.10
N GLN A 51 11.10 5.00 4.82
CA GLN A 51 11.10 5.18 6.28
C GLN A 51 10.51 6.53 6.71
N SER A 52 10.85 7.62 6.02
CA SER A 52 10.35 8.96 6.36
C SER A 52 8.84 9.08 6.14
N ARG A 53 8.28 8.49 5.06
CA ARG A 53 6.84 8.41 4.83
C ARG A 53 6.14 7.55 5.87
N GLY A 54 6.71 6.38 6.17
CA GLY A 54 6.19 5.49 7.23
C GLY A 54 6.14 6.15 8.60
N SER A 55 7.16 6.95 8.94
CA SER A 55 7.17 7.73 10.18
C SER A 55 6.00 8.73 10.24
N ARG A 56 5.69 9.40 9.13
CA ARG A 56 4.54 10.32 9.05
C ARG A 56 3.21 9.59 9.24
N PHE A 57 3.03 8.43 8.62
CA PHE A 57 1.84 7.60 8.81
C PHE A 57 1.70 7.17 10.27
N GLU A 58 2.79 6.72 10.89
CA GLU A 58 2.84 6.41 12.32
C GLU A 58 2.68 7.65 13.21
N SER A 59 2.66 8.88 12.67
CA SER A 59 2.42 10.12 13.40
C SER A 59 1.04 10.73 13.11
N GLY A 60 0.21 10.06 12.30
CA GLY A 60 -1.17 10.50 12.01
C GLY A 60 -1.36 11.14 10.63
N ALA A 61 -0.36 11.13 9.76
CA ALA A 61 -0.58 11.49 8.36
C ALA A 61 -1.47 10.44 7.67
N GLU A 62 -2.27 10.90 6.71
CA GLU A 62 -3.12 10.04 5.90
C GLU A 62 -2.30 8.99 5.15
N ILE A 63 -2.77 7.74 5.21
CA ILE A 63 -2.20 6.62 4.47
C ILE A 63 -2.92 6.53 3.13
N PRO A 64 -2.21 6.62 1.99
CA PRO A 64 -2.82 6.54 0.67
C PRO A 64 -3.63 5.23 0.49
N PRO A 65 -4.76 5.26 -0.23
CA PRO A 65 -5.63 4.09 -0.39
C PRO A 65 -4.92 2.80 -0.84
N PRO A 66 -3.96 2.83 -1.79
CA PRO A 66 -3.25 1.61 -2.19
C PRO A 66 -2.48 0.95 -1.03
N VAL A 67 -1.87 1.75 -0.16
CA VAL A 67 -1.14 1.24 1.01
C VAL A 67 -2.11 0.69 2.05
N SER A 68 -3.25 1.36 2.27
CA SER A 68 -4.30 0.90 3.18
C SER A 68 -4.89 -0.45 2.76
N ILE A 69 -5.12 -0.66 1.46
CA ILE A 69 -5.60 -1.95 0.91
C ILE A 69 -4.58 -3.06 1.21
N LEU A 70 -3.29 -2.82 0.92
CA LEU A 70 -2.24 -3.81 1.17
C LEU A 70 -2.09 -4.15 2.67
N LEU A 71 -2.20 -3.15 3.54
CA LEU A 71 -2.21 -3.35 4.98
C LEU A 71 -3.40 -4.23 5.40
N GLY A 72 -4.60 -3.93 4.91
CA GLY A 72 -5.80 -4.72 5.16
C GLY A 72 -5.62 -6.19 4.77
N LEU A 73 -5.14 -6.45 3.56
CA LEU A 73 -4.85 -7.81 3.07
C LEU A 73 -3.80 -8.53 3.94
N TYR A 74 -2.75 -7.82 4.36
CA TYR A 74 -1.67 -8.38 5.16
C TYR A 74 -2.10 -8.72 6.60
N PHE A 75 -2.88 -7.84 7.23
CA PHE A 75 -3.41 -8.07 8.57
C PHE A 75 -4.48 -9.16 8.60
N ASN A 76 -5.29 -9.28 7.54
CA ASN A 76 -6.27 -10.35 7.35
C ASN A 76 -5.67 -11.68 6.90
N LYS A 77 -4.33 -11.76 6.74
CA LYS A 77 -3.61 -12.97 6.30
C LYS A 77 -3.97 -13.44 4.89
N THR A 78 -4.57 -12.58 4.08
CA THR A 78 -4.81 -12.82 2.65
C THR A 78 -3.51 -12.79 1.87
N ILE A 79 -2.56 -11.95 2.27
CA ILE A 79 -1.20 -11.90 1.73
C ILE A 79 -0.15 -11.95 2.85
N SER A 80 1.04 -12.42 2.50
CA SER A 80 2.19 -12.63 3.38
C SER A 80 3.42 -11.85 2.91
N ASP A 81 4.49 -11.86 3.71
CA ASP A 81 5.80 -11.30 3.32
C ASP A 81 6.32 -11.91 2.00
N GLY A 82 6.04 -13.19 1.76
CA GLY A 82 6.45 -13.88 0.53
C GLY A 82 5.72 -13.37 -0.70
N ASP A 83 4.44 -12.98 -0.57
CA ASP A 83 3.64 -12.46 -1.68
C ASP A 83 4.11 -11.05 -2.06
N LEU A 84 4.33 -10.19 -1.06
CA LEU A 84 4.87 -8.85 -1.25
C LEU A 84 6.28 -8.89 -1.87
N GLY A 85 7.15 -9.81 -1.42
CA GLY A 85 8.48 -9.99 -1.99
C GLY A 85 8.49 -10.52 -3.43
N ARG A 86 7.49 -11.33 -3.83
CA ARG A 86 7.31 -11.72 -5.24
C ARG A 86 6.87 -10.52 -6.09
N ALA A 87 5.90 -9.75 -5.61
CA ALA A 87 5.42 -8.54 -6.29
C ALA A 87 6.56 -7.52 -6.48
N GLU A 88 7.38 -7.28 -5.46
CA GLU A 88 8.52 -6.37 -5.56
C GLU A 88 9.52 -6.80 -6.65
N ARG A 89 9.80 -8.11 -6.76
CA ARG A 89 10.72 -8.63 -7.79
C ARG A 89 10.21 -8.42 -9.21
N VAL A 90 8.91 -8.54 -9.43
CA VAL A 90 8.28 -8.22 -10.72
C VAL A 90 8.48 -6.75 -11.05
N LEU A 91 8.23 -5.86 -10.10
CA LEU A 91 8.37 -4.40 -10.31
C LEU A 91 9.82 -3.96 -10.53
N ARG A 92 10.81 -4.63 -9.91
CA ARG A 92 12.24 -4.31 -10.08
C ARG A 92 12.85 -4.90 -11.35
N ARG A 93 12.19 -5.83 -12.03
CA ARG A 93 12.66 -6.45 -13.28
C ARG A 93 11.68 -6.16 -14.42
N PRO A 94 11.77 -5.00 -15.08
CA PRO A 94 10.89 -4.68 -16.21
C PRO A 94 11.05 -5.67 -17.38
N ASP A 95 12.21 -6.32 -17.54
CA ASP A 95 12.53 -7.16 -18.71
C ASP A 95 12.55 -8.68 -18.44
N ALA A 96 12.12 -9.14 -17.26
CA ALA A 96 12.05 -10.57 -17.00
C ALA A 96 10.75 -11.14 -17.60
N PRO A 97 10.80 -12.15 -18.49
CA PRO A 97 9.58 -12.78 -18.99
C PRO A 97 8.77 -13.27 -17.79
N MET A 98 7.51 -12.86 -17.71
CA MET A 98 6.57 -13.30 -16.69
C MET A 98 6.29 -14.79 -16.89
N VAL A 99 7.19 -15.65 -16.39
CA VAL A 99 6.95 -17.09 -16.32
C VAL A 99 5.99 -17.31 -15.17
N LEU A 100 4.69 -17.12 -15.47
CA LEU A 100 3.62 -17.72 -14.71
C LEU A 100 3.72 -19.21 -14.97
N SER A 101 4.30 -19.97 -14.04
CA SER A 101 4.22 -21.43 -14.08
C SER A 101 2.78 -21.84 -13.75
N PRO A 102 2.01 -22.40 -14.70
CA PRO A 102 0.71 -22.99 -14.41
C PRO A 102 0.94 -24.47 -14.08
N GLY A 103 0.77 -24.83 -12.81
CA GLY A 103 0.60 -26.23 -12.38
C GLY A 103 1.83 -27.14 -12.43
N GLN A 104 2.33 -27.49 -11.24
CA GLN A 104 2.71 -28.86 -10.89
C GLN A 104 2.30 -29.11 -9.44
#